data_AF-B9Z881-F1
#
_entry.id   AF-B9Z881-F1
#
_cell.length_a   1.000
_cell.length_b   1.000
_cell.length_c   1.000
_cell.angle_alpha   90.00
_cell.angle_beta   90.00
_cell.angle_gamma   90.00
#
_symmetry.space_group_name_H-M   'P 1'
#
loop_
_entity.id
_entity.type
_entity.pdbx_description
1 polymer ?
#
loop_
_entity_poly.entity_id
_entity_poly.type
_entity_poly.pdbx_seq_one_letter_code
_entity_poly.pdbx_strand_id
1 'polypeptide(L)' 'MLQRDMEHLAKSKSLPRPQSKGEDLTSTPYNQAIELVKHGLSAAEVAERCGISRSEAELIVSLYRNNSTS' A
#
# COMPACT_ATOMS: atom_id res chain seq x y z
N MET A 1 38.60 -2.45 -28.91
CA MET A 1 38.52 -2.09 -27.48
C MET A 1 38.29 -0.59 -27.40
N LEU A 2 37.38 -0.14 -26.51
CA LEU A 2 36.80 1.22 -26.38
C LEU A 2 35.75 1.51 -27.48
N GLN A 3 34.51 1.95 -27.23
CA GLN A 3 33.90 2.65 -26.10
C GLN A 3 32.63 1.91 -25.65
N ARG A 4 32.50 1.66 -24.35
CA ARG A 4 31.39 0.94 -23.72
C ARG A 4 30.63 1.88 -22.78
N ASP A 5 30.55 3.17 -23.14
CA ASP A 5 30.31 4.25 -22.19
C ASP A 5 29.18 5.20 -22.62
N MET A 6 28.05 4.66 -23.09
CA MET A 6 26.87 5.48 -23.44
C MET A 6 25.55 5.05 -22.78
N GLU A 7 25.58 4.21 -21.73
CA GLU A 7 24.36 3.69 -21.09
C GLU A 7 24.16 4.13 -19.63
N HIS A 8 24.88 5.14 -19.14
CA HIS A 8 24.88 5.51 -17.72
C HIS A 8 24.15 6.82 -17.36
N LEU A 9 23.34 7.39 -18.25
CA LEU A 9 22.57 8.63 -17.94
C LEU A 9 21.08 8.40 -17.63
N ALA A 10 20.58 7.17 -17.71
CA ALA A 10 19.22 6.82 -17.32
C ALA A 10 19.10 6.23 -15.89
N LYS A 11 20.12 6.41 -15.02
CA LYS A 11 20.22 5.74 -13.72
C LYS A 11 20.31 6.68 -12.51
N SER A 12 19.80 7.91 -12.60
CA SER A 12 19.83 8.85 -11.47
C SER A 12 18.58 9.72 -11.36
N LYS A 13 17.41 9.07 -11.31
CA LYS A 13 16.26 9.68 -10.62
C LYS A 13 15.43 8.66 -9.87
N SER A 14 16.11 7.73 -9.21
CA SER A 14 15.54 6.90 -8.16
C SER A 14 15.69 7.65 -6.84
N LEU A 15 14.84 8.67 -6.63
CA LEU A 15 14.48 9.05 -5.27
C LEU A 15 13.98 7.77 -4.58
N PRO A 16 14.44 7.42 -3.36
CA PRO A 16 13.76 6.41 -2.59
C PRO A 16 12.38 6.97 -2.23
N ARG A 17 11.39 6.75 -3.10
CA ARG A 17 10.01 6.71 -2.65
C ARG A 17 9.96 5.54 -1.66
N PRO A 18 9.50 5.74 -0.41
CA PRO A 18 9.14 4.59 0.42
C PRO A 18 8.18 3.75 -0.42
N GLN A 19 8.54 2.49 -0.64
CA GLN A 19 7.88 1.58 -1.55
C GLN A 19 6.41 1.45 -1.18
N SER A 20 5.55 2.19 -1.88
CA SER A 20 4.13 1.85 -2.01
C SER A 20 4.08 0.58 -2.84
N LYS A 21 4.11 -0.56 -2.14
CA LYS A 21 3.98 -1.91 -2.70
C LYS A 21 2.56 -2.09 -3.22
N GLY A 22 2.32 -1.65 -4.45
CA GLY A 22 1.03 -1.70 -5.12
C GLY A 22 1.21 -2.19 -6.55
N GLU A 23 1.41 -3.48 -6.74
CA GLU A 23 1.48 -4.12 -8.06
C GLU A 23 0.74 -5.47 -8.05
N ASP A 24 -0.53 -5.47 -7.63
CA ASP A 24 -1.49 -6.55 -7.94
C ASP A 24 -2.87 -5.92 -8.17
N LEU A 25 -3.13 -5.57 -9.44
CA LEU A 25 -4.27 -4.76 -9.91
C LEU A 25 -5.60 -5.54 -10.03
N THR A 26 -5.81 -6.60 -9.25
CA THR A 26 -7.11 -7.33 -9.26
C THR A 26 -7.81 -7.34 -7.92
N SER A 27 -7.15 -6.89 -6.85
CA SER A 27 -7.77 -6.57 -5.57
C SER A 27 -7.03 -5.38 -4.99
N THR A 28 -7.60 -4.18 -5.12
CA THR A 28 -6.98 -2.98 -4.55
C THR A 28 -6.71 -3.22 -3.06
N PRO A 29 -5.55 -2.81 -2.52
CA PRO A 29 -5.20 -3.00 -1.11
C PRO A 29 -6.28 -2.44 -0.16
N TYR A 30 -7.04 -1.46 -0.66
CA TYR A 30 -8.20 -0.89 0.00
C TYR A 30 -9.37 -1.88 0.17
N ASN A 31 -9.74 -2.63 -0.87
CA ASN A 31 -10.80 -3.63 -0.78
C ASN A 31 -10.42 -4.75 0.21
N GLN A 32 -9.15 -5.17 0.18
CA GLN A 32 -8.65 -6.15 1.13
C GLN A 32 -8.71 -5.60 2.55
N ALA A 33 -8.32 -4.34 2.76
CA ALA A 33 -8.41 -3.69 4.07
C ALA A 33 -9.85 -3.65 4.59
N ILE A 34 -10.83 -3.32 3.74
CA ILE A 34 -12.25 -3.29 4.10
C ILE A 34 -12.74 -4.67 4.58
N GLU A 35 -12.41 -5.73 3.84
CA GLU A 35 -12.80 -7.09 4.21
C GLU A 35 -12.18 -7.48 5.56
N LEU A 36 -10.89 -7.19 5.77
CA LEU A 36 -10.22 -7.44 7.05
C LEU A 36 -10.87 -6.68 8.22
N VAL A 37 -11.25 -5.41 8.01
CA VAL A 37 -11.97 -4.63 9.03
C VAL A 37 -13.34 -5.23 9.33
N LYS A 38 -14.07 -5.70 8.31
CA LYS A 38 -15.36 -6.40 8.49
C LYS A 38 -15.21 -7.71 9.26
N HIS A 39 -14.05 -8.38 9.14
CA HIS A 39 -13.68 -9.53 9.96
C HIS A 39 -13.26 -9.16 11.39
N GLY A 40 -13.22 -7.87 11.75
CA GLY A 40 -12.89 -7.39 13.09
C GLY A 40 -11.39 -7.21 13.35
N LEU A 41 -10.55 -7.18 12.30
CA LEU A 41 -9.12 -6.92 12.47
C LEU A 41 -8.85 -5.47 12.89
N SER A 42 -7.76 -5.28 13.63
CA SER A 42 -7.29 -3.97 14.08
C SER A 42 -6.56 -3.21 12.98
N ALA A 43 -6.51 -1.87 13.08
CA ALA A 43 -5.83 -1.02 12.10
C ALA A 43 -4.35 -1.37 11.88
N ALA A 44 -3.65 -1.84 12.93
CA ALA A 44 -2.27 -2.29 12.82
C ALA A 44 -2.15 -3.52 11.89
N GLU A 45 -2.95 -4.56 12.14
CA GLU A 45 -2.99 -5.78 11.32
C GLU A 45 -3.38 -5.47 9.86
N VAL A 46 -4.32 -4.56 9.66
CA VAL A 46 -4.77 -4.14 8.33
C VAL A 46 -3.63 -3.43 7.58
N ALA A 47 -2.91 -2.52 8.24
CA ALA A 47 -1.77 -1.82 7.64
C ALA A 47 -0.67 -2.79 7.22
N GLU A 48 -0.34 -3.76 8.08
CA GLU A 48 0.71 -4.75 7.80
C GLU A 48 0.32 -5.72 6.68
N ARG A 49 -0.94 -6.19 6.67
CA ARG A 49 -1.43 -7.15 5.66
C ARG A 49 -1.67 -6.52 4.30
N CYS A 50 -2.17 -5.29 4.27
CA CYS A 50 -2.51 -4.59 3.03
C CYS A 50 -1.38 -3.70 2.51
N GLY A 51 -0.29 -3.54 3.26
CA GLY A 51 0.85 -2.70 2.86
C GLY A 51 0.50 -1.21 2.76
N ILE A 52 -0.53 -0.77 3.49
CA ILE A 52 -0.97 0.63 3.54
C ILE A 52 -0.42 1.33 4.78
N SER A 53 -0.49 2.66 4.81
CA SER A 53 -0.07 3.43 5.98
C SER A 53 -0.99 3.17 7.17
N ARG A 54 -0.45 3.18 8.39
CA ARG A 54 -1.25 3.02 9.63
C ARG A 54 -2.39 4.04 9.72
N SER A 55 -2.13 5.31 9.39
CA SER A 55 -3.17 6.35 9.37
C SER A 55 -4.29 6.04 8.37
N GLU A 56 -3.95 5.43 7.24
CA GLU A 56 -4.90 5.01 6.21
C GLU A 56 -5.76 3.83 6.70
N ALA A 57 -5.14 2.85 7.36
CA ALA A 57 -5.85 1.76 8.01
C ALA A 57 -6.78 2.23 9.15
N GLU A 58 -6.36 3.21 9.96
CA GLU A 58 -7.18 3.80 11.03
C GLU A 58 -8.42 4.52 10.49
N LEU A 59 -8.28 5.21 9.35
CA LEU A 59 -9.40 5.83 8.65
C LEU A 59 -10.42 4.76 8.21
N ILE A 60 -9.96 3.69 7.55
CA ILE A 60 -10.83 2.60 7.07
C ILE A 60 -11.56 1.94 8.24
N VAL A 61 -10.84 1.59 9.32
CA VAL A 61 -11.47 1.01 10.53
C VAL A 61 -12.58 1.91 11.08
N SER A 62 -12.32 3.21 11.17
CA SER A 62 -13.27 4.18 11.71
C SER A 62 -14.52 4.31 10.85
N LEU A 63 -14.35 4.37 9.53
CA LEU A 63 -15.46 4.46 8.57
C LEU A 63 -16.36 3.22 8.63
N TYR A 64 -15.77 2.03 8.61
CA TYR A 64 -16.54 0.79 8.49
C TYR A 64 -17.11 0.32 9.82
N ARG A 65 -16.42 0.50 10.95
CA ARG A 65 -16.96 0.16 12.27
C ARG A 65 -18.17 1.01 12.64
N ASN A 66 -18.20 2.27 12.21
CA ASN A 66 -19.34 3.17 12.43
C ASN A 66 -20.49 2.92 11.43
N ASN A 67 -20.20 2.33 10.27
CA ASN A 67 -21.20 2.02 9.25
C ASN A 67 -21.87 0.64 9.46
N SER A 68 -21.26 -0.28 10.20
CA SER A 68 -21.83 -1.62 10.47
C SER A 68 -23.03 -1.62 11.42
N THR A 69 -23.37 -0.49 12.04
CA THR A 69 -24.61 -0.30 12.81
C THR A 69 -25.75 0.18 11.91
N SER A 70 -26.47 -0.76 11.29
CA SER A 70 -27.81 -0.58 10.71
C SER A 70 -28.61 -1.87 10.81
#